data_AF-A0A367LUG3-F1
#
_entry.id   AF-A0A367LUG3-F1
#
_cell.length_a   1.000
_cell.length_b   1.000
_cell.length_c   1.000
_cell.angle_alpha   90.00
_cell.angle_beta   90.00
_cell.angle_gamma   90.00
#
_symmetry.space_group_name_H-M   'P 1'
#
loop_
_entity.id
_entity.type
_entity.pdbx_description
1 polymer ?
#
loop_
_entity_poly.entity_id
_entity_poly.type
_entity_poly.pdbx_seq_one_letter_code
_entity_poly.pdbx_strand_id
1 'polypeptide(L)'
;AIRLAVDGVSVDRIYRDRAAMRLEAMRKDPETARIFLDKGGIPDEWNLLRQPQLARTLERLGRYGRIGFYEGETADKLLTGVRAGGGIWSAADLRDY
;
A
#
# COMPACT_ATOMS: atom_id res chain seq x y z
N ALA A 1 5.39 -1.95 13.51
CA ALA A 1 4.83 -1.74 12.17
C ALA A 1 5.24 -2.85 11.20
N ILE A 2 6.53 -3.06 10.91
CA ILE A 2 7.02 -4.08 9.96
C ILE A 2 6.43 -5.48 10.22
N ARG A 3 6.54 -5.99 11.46
CA ARG A 3 5.97 -7.28 11.87
C ARG A 3 4.49 -7.42 11.52
N LEU A 4 3.68 -6.39 11.79
CA LEU A 4 2.24 -6.42 11.49
C LEU A 4 1.95 -6.45 9.99
N ALA A 5 2.79 -5.80 9.17
CA ALA A 5 2.65 -5.86 7.71
C ALA A 5 3.04 -7.24 7.14
N VAL A 6 3.98 -7.95 7.79
CA VAL A 6 4.39 -9.31 7.41
C VAL A 6 3.37 -10.35 7.89
N ASP A 7 3.10 -10.37 9.18
CA ASP A 7 2.28 -11.41 9.84
C ASP A 7 0.79 -11.22 9.56
N GLY A 8 0.40 -9.95 9.40
CA GLY A 8 -0.94 -9.50 9.07
C GLY A 8 -1.64 -8.78 10.21
N VAL A 9 -2.67 -8.03 9.85
CA VAL A 9 -3.62 -7.42 10.78
C VAL A 9 -4.98 -8.07 10.58
N SER A 10 -5.68 -8.36 11.68
CA SER A 10 -7.03 -8.92 11.63
C SER A 10 -8.00 -7.94 10.98
N VAL A 11 -8.78 -8.45 10.03
CA VAL A 11 -9.92 -7.74 9.45
C VAL A 11 -11.03 -7.67 10.49
N ASP A 12 -11.40 -6.45 10.88
CA ASP A 12 -12.49 -6.18 11.81
C ASP A 12 -13.73 -5.63 11.09
N ARG A 13 -14.81 -5.44 11.83
CA ARG A 13 -16.03 -4.80 11.32
C ARG A 13 -15.75 -3.44 10.67
N ILE A 14 -14.88 -2.60 11.25
CA ILE A 14 -14.61 -1.25 10.74
C ILE A 14 -13.94 -1.31 9.36
N TYR A 15 -12.99 -2.23 9.17
CA TYR A 15 -12.37 -2.49 7.88
C TYR A 15 -13.43 -2.90 6.85
N ARG A 16 -14.30 -3.85 7.20
CA ARG A 16 -15.35 -4.35 6.30
C ARG A 16 -16.33 -3.25 5.90
N ASP A 17 -16.76 -2.42 6.84
CA ASP A 17 -17.66 -1.28 6.56
C ASP A 17 -17.01 -0.28 5.60
N ARG A 18 -15.72 0.04 5.80
CA ARG A 18 -14.97 0.95 4.92
C ARG A 18 -14.74 0.37 3.52
N ALA A 19 -14.43 -0.93 3.45
CA ALA A 19 -14.26 -1.62 2.18
C ALA A 19 -15.60 -1.69 1.41
N ALA A 20 -16.72 -1.92 2.10
CA ALA A 20 -18.05 -1.94 1.48
C ALA A 20 -18.40 -0.62 0.79
N MET A 21 -18.13 0.51 1.44
CA MET A 21 -18.36 1.84 0.85
C MET A 21 -17.52 2.11 -0.41
N ARG A 22 -16.44 1.37 -0.64
CA ARG A 22 -15.51 1.60 -1.76
C ARG A 22 -15.32 0.39 -2.67
N LEU A 23 -16.09 -0.68 -2.49
CA LEU A 23 -15.85 -1.98 -3.13
C LEU A 23 -15.73 -1.87 -4.66
N GLU A 24 -16.64 -1.11 -5.29
CA GLU A 24 -16.62 -0.92 -6.74
C GLU A 24 -15.41 -0.12 -7.23
N ALA A 25 -14.92 0.84 -6.44
CA ALA A 25 -13.69 1.54 -6.78
C ALA A 25 -12.47 0.62 -6.60
N MET A 26 -12.45 -0.18 -5.52
CA MET A 26 -11.37 -1.14 -5.25
C MET A 26 -11.28 -2.21 -6.32
N ARG A 27 -12.41 -2.66 -6.89
CA ARG A 27 -12.46 -3.63 -8.00
C ARG A 27 -11.90 -3.09 -9.31
N LYS A 28 -11.93 -1.77 -9.53
CA LYS A 28 -11.45 -1.14 -10.77
C LYS A 28 -9.93 -1.03 -10.84
N ASP A 29 -9.24 -1.09 -9.71
CA ASP A 29 -7.78 -1.07 -9.64
C ASP A 29 -7.24 -2.47 -9.29
N PRO A 30 -6.56 -3.18 -10.21
CA PRO A 30 -6.10 -4.54 -9.98
C PRO A 30 -5.18 -4.71 -8.77
N GLU A 31 -4.30 -3.73 -8.50
CA GLU A 31 -3.39 -3.80 -7.36
C GLU A 31 -4.11 -3.60 -6.02
N THR A 32 -5.06 -2.67 -5.97
CA THR A 32 -5.94 -2.48 -4.80
C THR A 32 -6.76 -3.74 -4.54
N ALA A 33 -7.38 -4.32 -5.58
CA ALA A 33 -8.11 -5.57 -5.44
C ALA A 33 -7.21 -6.70 -4.93
N ARG A 34 -6.01 -6.85 -5.49
CA ARG A 34 -5.03 -7.89 -5.09
C ARG A 34 -4.61 -7.77 -3.63
N ILE A 35 -4.48 -6.54 -3.10
CA ILE A 35 -3.99 -6.30 -1.73
C ILE A 35 -5.12 -6.40 -0.72
N PHE A 36 -6.30 -5.83 -1.01
CA PHE A 36 -7.33 -5.57 -0.01
C PHE A 36 -8.59 -6.42 -0.14
N LEU A 37 -8.77 -7.13 -1.26
CA LEU A 37 -9.92 -8.00 -1.51
C LEU A 37 -9.51 -9.47 -1.55
N ASP A 38 -10.42 -10.35 -1.14
CA ASP A 38 -10.31 -11.79 -1.33
C ASP A 38 -11.21 -12.20 -2.50
N LYS A 39 -10.59 -12.66 -3.60
CA LYS A 39 -11.29 -13.03 -4.85
C LYS A 39 -12.29 -11.96 -5.35
N GLY A 40 -11.93 -10.68 -5.19
CA GLY A 40 -12.77 -9.55 -5.58
C GLY A 40 -13.92 -9.21 -4.62
N GLY A 41 -14.00 -9.89 -3.47
CA GLY A 41 -14.90 -9.60 -2.35
C GLY A 41 -14.16 -9.04 -1.14
N ILE A 42 -14.91 -8.52 -0.18
CA ILE A 42 -14.34 -8.05 1.09
C ILE A 42 -13.92 -9.29 1.91
N PRO A 43 -12.69 -9.37 2.43
CA PRO A 43 -12.26 -10.49 3.26
C PRO A 43 -13.15 -10.67 4.49
N ASP A 44 -13.28 -11.92 4.93
CA ASP A 44 -14.04 -12.29 6.13
C ASP A 44 -13.50 -11.64 7.40
N GLU A 45 -14.38 -11.44 8.39
CA GLU A 45 -13.92 -10.98 9.70
C GLU A 45 -12.94 -12.00 10.27
N TRP A 46 -11.91 -11.50 10.97
CA TRP A 46 -10.80 -12.28 11.53
C TRP A 46 -9.79 -12.83 10.51
N ASN A 47 -10.02 -12.67 9.20
CA ASN A 47 -8.96 -12.93 8.22
C ASN A 47 -7.78 -11.96 8.41
N LEU A 48 -6.60 -12.38 7.96
CA LEU A 48 -5.38 -11.59 8.09
C LEU A 48 -5.06 -10.84 6.79
N LEU A 49 -5.10 -9.52 6.86
CA LEU A 49 -4.57 -8.65 5.80
C LEU A 49 -3.04 -8.58 5.92
N ARG A 50 -2.34 -9.18 4.96
CA ARG A 50 -0.86 -9.16 4.89
C ARG A 50 -0.39 -8.25 3.77
N GLN A 51 0.62 -7.43 4.07
CA GLN A 51 1.16 -6.42 3.16
C GLN A 51 2.69 -6.51 3.09
N PRO A 52 3.27 -7.61 2.57
CA PRO A 52 4.72 -7.82 2.55
C PRO A 52 5.48 -6.76 1.75
N GLN A 53 4.86 -6.16 0.74
CA GLN A 53 5.45 -5.04 -0.01
C GLN A 53 5.54 -3.77 0.85
N LEU A 54 4.52 -3.49 1.67
CA LEU A 54 4.55 -2.40 2.66
C LEU A 54 5.60 -2.67 3.73
N ALA A 55 5.77 -3.93 4.18
CA ALA A 55 6.82 -4.30 5.12
C ALA A 55 8.21 -3.91 4.59
N ARG A 56 8.53 -4.24 3.33
CA ARG A 56 9.80 -3.83 2.70
C ARG A 56 9.98 -2.32 2.65
N THR A 57 8.92 -1.57 2.37
CA THR A 57 8.97 -0.09 2.39
C THR A 57 9.23 0.43 3.81
N LEU A 58 8.56 -0.12 4.82
CA LEU A 58 8.78 0.24 6.22
C LEU A 58 10.18 -0.16 6.71
N GLU A 59 10.76 -1.26 6.21
CA GLU A 59 12.14 -1.67 6.50
C GLU A 59 13.14 -0.65 5.95
N ARG A 60 12.99 -0.22 4.68
CA ARG A 60 13.86 0.81 4.09
C ARG A 60 13.75 2.12 4.85
N LEU A 61 12.52 2.55 5.16
CA LEU A 61 12.27 3.76 5.95
C LEU A 61 12.89 3.66 7.35
N GLY A 62 12.72 2.52 8.04
CA GLY A 62 13.29 2.32 9.37
C GLY A 62 14.82 2.29 9.37
N ARG A 63 15.44 1.73 8.32
CA ARG A 63 16.90 1.60 8.22
C ARG A 63 17.60 2.87 7.74
N TYR A 64 17.01 3.58 6.77
CA TYR A 64 17.65 4.70 6.08
C TYR A 64 16.96 6.05 6.32
N GLY A 65 15.92 6.09 7.17
CA GLY A 65 15.15 7.29 7.44
C GLY A 65 14.51 7.86 6.17
N ARG A 66 14.49 9.19 6.06
CA ARG A 66 13.91 9.94 4.93
C ARG A 66 14.42 9.45 3.57
N ILE A 67 15.72 9.18 3.46
CA ILE A 67 16.36 8.69 2.23
C ILE A 67 15.75 7.35 1.79
N GLY A 68 15.38 6.48 2.73
CA GLY A 68 14.77 5.18 2.42
C GLY A 68 13.36 5.25 1.80
N PHE A 69 12.72 6.43 1.83
CA PHE A 69 11.39 6.65 1.28
C PHE A 69 11.39 7.61 0.08
N TYR A 70 12.07 8.74 0.21
CA TYR A 70 12.05 9.82 -0.79
C TYR A 70 13.15 9.71 -1.84
N GLU A 71 14.08 8.77 -1.68
CA GLU A 71 15.15 8.50 -2.64
C GLU A 71 15.27 6.98 -2.93
N GLY A 72 16.05 6.66 -3.97
CA GLY A 72 16.33 5.28 -4.37
C GLY A 72 15.09 4.45 -4.72
N GLU A 73 15.11 3.17 -4.33
CA GLU A 73 14.12 2.17 -4.79
C GLU A 73 12.66 2.56 -4.46
N THR A 74 12.41 3.14 -3.28
CA THR A 74 11.05 3.55 -2.90
C THR A 74 10.58 4.73 -3.76
N ALA A 75 11.43 5.73 -3.98
CA ALA A 75 11.12 6.88 -4.83
C ALA A 75 10.88 6.48 -6.28
N ASP A 76 11.71 5.59 -6.84
CA ASP A 76 11.54 5.10 -8.21
C ASP A 76 10.19 4.41 -8.40
N LYS A 77 9.75 3.62 -7.41
CA LYS A 77 8.43 2.98 -7.42
C LYS A 77 7.29 3.99 -7.31
N LEU A 78 7.43 5.00 -6.47
CA LEU A 78 6.43 6.07 -6.35
C LEU A 78 6.30 6.84 -7.66
N LEU A 79 7.41 7.26 -8.27
CA LEU A 79 7.41 7.97 -9.55
C LEU A 79 6.80 7.13 -10.66
N THR A 80 7.16 5.84 -10.73
CA THR A 80 6.62 4.91 -11.72
C THR A 80 5.11 4.77 -11.56
N GLY A 81 4.63 4.52 -10.34
CA GLY A 81 3.21 4.34 -10.05
C GLY A 81 2.39 5.60 -10.32
N VAL A 82 2.87 6.75 -9.85
CA VAL A 82 2.17 8.04 -10.05
C VAL A 82 2.08 8.39 -11.52
N ARG A 83 3.17 8.23 -12.29
CA ARG A 83 3.17 8.51 -13.74
C ARG A 83 2.28 7.53 -14.51
N ALA A 84 2.29 6.25 -14.15
CA ALA A 84 1.37 5.27 -14.73
C ALA A 84 -0.10 5.62 -14.48
N GLY A 85 -0.41 6.25 -13.34
CA GLY A 85 -1.72 6.80 -13.01
C GLY A 85 -2.02 8.19 -13.61
N GLY A 86 -1.13 8.73 -14.46
CA GLY A 86 -1.31 10.05 -15.08
C GLY A 86 -0.86 11.25 -14.23
N GLY A 87 -0.18 11.01 -13.11
CA GLY A 87 0.39 12.05 -12.26
C GLY A 87 1.72 12.61 -12.78
N ILE A 88 2.10 13.77 -12.25
CA ILE A 88 3.19 14.61 -12.80
C ILE A 88 4.43 14.70 -11.91
N TRP A 89 4.54 13.85 -10.88
CA TRP A 89 5.64 13.94 -9.93
C TRP A 89 7.01 13.72 -10.58
N SER A 90 7.99 14.46 -10.10
CA SER A 90 9.39 14.38 -10.45
C SER A 90 10.24 13.90 -9.27
N ALA A 91 11.45 13.42 -9.57
CA ALA A 91 12.41 13.07 -8.53
C ALA A 91 12.83 14.28 -7.68
N ALA A 92 12.75 15.50 -8.22
CA ALA A 92 13.02 16.72 -7.47
C ALA A 92 11.92 16.95 -6.42
N ASP A 93 10.64 16.82 -6.80
CA ASP A 93 9.50 16.97 -5.88
C ASP A 93 9.61 16.04 -4.67
N LEU A 94 10.06 14.79 -4.88
CA LEU A 94 10.27 13.85 -3.78
C LEU A 94 11.48 14.21 -2.92
N ARG A 95 12.59 14.63 -3.53
CA ARG A 95 13.83 14.96 -2.81
C ARG A 95 13.69 16.21 -1.94
N ASP A 96 12.85 17.15 -2.36
CA ASP A 96 12.72 18.47 -1.72
C ASP A 96 11.56 18.53 -0.69
N TYR A 97 10.85 17.41 -0.46
CA TYR A 97 9.78 17.26 0.55
C TYR A 97 10.34 16.89 1.94
#